data_AF-A0A7X0KK72-F1
#
_entry.id   AF-A0A7X0KK72-F1
#
_cell.length_a   1.000
_cell.length_b   1.000
_cell.length_c   1.000
_cell.angle_alpha   90.00
_cell.angle_beta   90.00
_cell.angle_gamma   90.00
#
_symmetry.space_group_name_H-M   'P 1'
#
loop_
_entity.id
_entity.type
_entity.pdbx_description
1 polymer ?
#
loop_
_entity_poly.entity_id
_entity_poly.type
_entity_poly.pdbx_seq_one_letter_code
_entity_poly.pdbx_strand_id
1 'polypeptide(L)' 'MSNVVTLHGDKRWKAVIEYRTDEGPKSIEHYFEEISDLHLIIEHGPDWNFLIRCTVTLNRPDEGEEQNSVEKALREERSR' A
#
# COMPACT_ATOMS: atom_id res chain seq x y z
N MET A 1 -0.63 -26.56 17.62
CA MET A 1 -1.06 -25.19 17.97
C MET A 1 -0.64 -24.30 16.81
N SER A 2 -1.60 -23.81 16.04
CA SER A 2 -1.33 -23.02 14.83
C SER A 2 -0.98 -21.60 15.26
N ASN A 3 0.31 -21.30 15.31
CA ASN A 3 0.82 -19.96 15.57
C ASN A 3 0.58 -19.11 14.32
N VAL A 4 -0.64 -18.58 14.18
CA VAL A 4 -0.91 -17.46 13.26
C VAL A 4 -0.38 -16.20 13.94
N VAL A 5 0.95 -16.10 13.97
CA VAL A 5 1.62 -14.84 14.28
C VAL A 5 1.20 -13.87 13.19
N THR A 6 0.78 -12.68 13.60
CA THR A 6 0.31 -11.57 12.78
C THR A 6 1.45 -11.08 11.86
N LEU A 7 1.76 -11.85 10.82
CA LEU A 7 2.84 -11.65 9.83
C LEU A 7 2.72 -10.34 9.03
N HIS A 8 1.66 -9.57 9.25
CA HIS A 8 1.45 -8.27 8.61
C HIS A 8 2.24 -7.13 9.28
N GLY A 9 2.63 -7.27 10.56
CA GLY A 9 3.38 -6.24 11.28
C GLY A 9 4.78 -6.00 10.72
N ASP A 10 5.36 -7.01 10.06
CA ASP A 10 6.72 -6.95 9.53
C ASP A 10 6.78 -6.44 8.08
N LYS A 11 5.62 -6.31 7.42
CA LYS A 11 5.57 -5.91 6.00
C LYS A 11 5.56 -4.41 5.86
N ARG A 12 6.47 -3.89 5.03
CA ARG A 12 6.70 -2.44 4.88
C ARG A 12 5.54 -1.68 4.24
N TRP A 13 4.72 -2.30 3.41
CA TRP A 13 3.63 -1.63 2.68
C TRP A 13 2.29 -2.28 2.95
N LYS A 14 1.26 -1.44 2.95
CA LYS A 14 -0.15 -1.83 2.91
C LYS A 14 -0.79 -1.24 1.67
N ALA A 15 -1.48 -2.06 0.88
CA ALA A 15 -2.37 -1.61 -0.18
C ALA A 15 -3.81 -1.98 0.18
N VAL A 16 -4.71 -1.00 0.07
CA VAL A 16 -6.16 -1.22 0.12
C VAL A 16 -6.68 -1.01 -1.29
N ILE A 17 -7.21 -2.07 -1.89
CA ILE A 17 -7.74 -2.04 -3.25
C ILE A 17 -9.24 -2.21 -3.19
N GLU A 18 -9.96 -1.28 -3.80
CA GLU A 18 -11.41 -1.26 -3.87
C GLU A 18 -11.88 -1.66 -5.25
N TYR A 19 -12.76 -2.64 -5.30
CA TYR A 19 -13.39 -3.13 -6.52
C TYR A 19 -14.89 -2.88 -6.49
N ARG A 20 -15.47 -2.50 -7.63
CA ARG A 20 -16.92 -2.47 -7.83
C ARG A 20 -17.45 -3.89 -7.87
N THR A 21 -18.49 -4.17 -7.10
CA THR A 21 -19.26 -5.42 -7.18
C THR A 21 -20.75 -5.09 -7.28
N ASP A 22 -21.56 -6.08 -7.66
CA ASP A 22 -23.02 -5.91 -7.77
C ASP A 22 -23.69 -5.59 -6.42
N GLU A 23 -23.03 -5.94 -5.31
CA GLU A 23 -23.48 -5.65 -3.94
C GLU A 23 -22.92 -4.33 -3.40
N GLY A 24 -22.10 -3.63 -4.19
CA GLY A 24 -21.43 -2.38 -3.83
C GLY A 24 -19.90 -2.48 -3.87
N PRO A 25 -19.17 -1.38 -3.56
CA PRO A 25 -17.72 -1.42 -3.48
C PRO A 25 -17.23 -2.37 -2.40
N LYS A 26 -16.23 -3.21 -2.73
CA LYS A 26 -15.56 -4.13 -1.81
C LYS A 26 -14.08 -3.81 -1.72
N SER A 27 -13.58 -3.66 -0.50
CA SER A 27 -12.17 -3.41 -0.21
C SER A 27 -11.42 -4.71 0.12
N ILE A 28 -10.21 -4.84 -0.40
CA ILE A 28 -9.28 -5.93 -0.10
C ILE A 28 -7.96 -5.33 0.39
N GLU A 29 -7.45 -5.79 1.52
CA GLU A 29 -6.17 -5.34 2.08
C GLU A 29 -5.05 -6.34 1.74
N HIS A 30 -3.90 -5.81 1.34
CA HIS A 30 -2.69 -6.56 1.10
C HIS A 30 -1.51 -5.93 1.84
N TYR A 31 -0.69 -6.77 2.46
CA TYR A 31 0.55 -6.35 3.12
C TYR A 31 1.73 -7.01 2.42
N PHE A 32 2.74 -6.24 2.06
CA PHE A 32 3.85 -6.69 1.22
C PHE A 32 5.14 -5.91 1.50
N GLU A 33 6.27 -6.43 1.03
CA GLU A 33 7.60 -5.95 1.45
C GLU A 33 8.14 -4.85 0.54
N GLU A 34 8.16 -5.08 -0.77
CA GLU A 34 8.71 -4.11 -1.72
C GLU A 34 7.58 -3.41 -2.48
N ILE A 35 7.68 -2.09 -2.66
CA ILE A 35 6.64 -1.35 -3.40
C ILE A 35 6.47 -1.88 -4.83
N SER A 36 7.56 -2.38 -5.41
CA SER A 36 7.59 -3.09 -6.68
C SER A 36 6.61 -4.26 -6.71
N ASP A 37 6.38 -4.99 -5.61
CA ASP A 37 5.50 -6.17 -5.61
C ASP A 37 4.01 -5.84 -5.86
N LEU A 38 3.63 -4.55 -5.83
CA LEU A 38 2.24 -4.14 -6.06
C LEU A 38 1.72 -4.58 -7.43
N HIS A 39 2.55 -4.59 -8.48
CA HIS A 39 2.11 -5.04 -9.81
C HIS A 39 1.63 -6.49 -9.77
N LEU A 40 2.31 -7.37 -9.04
CA LEU A 40 1.91 -8.76 -8.89
C LEU A 40 0.57 -8.89 -8.18
N ILE A 41 0.31 -8.07 -7.17
CA ILE A 41 -0.96 -8.07 -6.41
C ILE A 41 -2.12 -7.66 -7.30
N ILE A 42 -1.94 -6.63 -8.11
CA ILE A 42 -2.96 -6.17 -9.06
C ILE A 42 -3.17 -7.24 -10.14
N GLU A 43 -2.08 -7.77 -10.70
CA GLU A 43 -2.13 -8.73 -11.80
C GLU A 43 -2.86 -10.02 -11.45
N HIS A 44 -2.61 -10.54 -10.25
CA HIS A 44 -3.25 -11.76 -9.75
C HIS A 44 -4.57 -11.48 -9.02
N GLY A 45 -4.99 -10.22 -8.95
CA GLY A 45 -6.20 -9.78 -8.28
C GLY A 45 -7.48 -10.01 -9.10
N PRO A 46 -8.63 -9.53 -8.59
CA PRO A 46 -9.87 -9.45 -9.35
C PRO A 46 -9.74 -8.66 -10.65
N ASP A 47 -10.73 -8.75 -11.54
CA ASP A 47 -10.74 -8.05 -12.83
C ASP A 47 -10.51 -6.54 -12.66
N TRP A 48 -9.46 -6.04 -13.32
CA TRP A 48 -8.98 -4.65 -13.19
C TRP A 48 -10.00 -3.64 -13.71
N ASN A 49 -10.90 -4.05 -14.61
CA ASN A 49 -12.00 -3.19 -15.07
C ASN A 49 -12.97 -2.79 -13.95
N PHE A 50 -12.93 -3.51 -12.82
CA PHE A 50 -13.71 -3.19 -11.64
C PHE A 50 -12.91 -2.46 -10.56
N LEU A 51 -11.60 -2.25 -10.74
CA LEU A 51 -10.79 -1.51 -9.77
C LEU A 51 -11.20 -0.03 -9.77
N ILE A 52 -11.65 0.44 -8.61
CA ILE A 52 -12.08 1.83 -8.39
C ILE A 52 -10.92 2.66 -7.84
N ARG A 53 -10.21 2.12 -6.84
CA ARG A 53 -9.18 2.83 -6.08
C ARG A 53 -8.15 1.85 -5.54
N CYS A 54 -6.89 2.23 -5.59
CA CYS A 54 -5.81 1.58 -4.86
C CYS A 54 -5.12 2.63 -3.99
N THR A 55 -5.22 2.46 -2.66
CA THR A 55 -4.57 3.33 -1.68
C THR A 55 -3.39 2.58 -1.10
N VAL A 56 -2.18 3.13 -1.25
CA VAL A 56 -0.96 2.53 -0.74
C VAL A 56 -0.42 3.38 0.41
N THR A 57 -0.13 2.75 1.53
CA THR A 57 0.42 3.39 2.72
C THR A 57 1.67 2.65 3.20
N LEU A 58 2.65 3.39 3.70
CA LEU A 58 3.77 2.79 4.41
C LEU A 58 3.26 2.19 5.73
N ASN A 59 3.52 0.92 5.95
CA ASN A 59 3.11 0.15 7.13
C ASN A 59 4.32 -0.01 8.06
N ARG A 60 4.75 1.10 8.67
CA ARG A 60 5.81 1.09 9.69
C ARG A 60 5.36 1.84 10.95
N PRO A 61 5.82 1.41 12.14
CA PRO A 61 5.45 2.03 13.41
C PRO A 61 6.13 3.38 13.66
N ASP A 62 7.09 3.79 12.83
CA ASP A 62 7.88 5.02 12.95
C ASP A 62 7.23 6.24 12.24
N GLU A 63 5.94 6.16 11.93
CA GLU A 63 5.17 7.18 11.18
C GLU A 63 5.77 7.58 9.84
N GLY A 64 6.78 6.85 9.33
CA GLY A 64 7.40 7.03 8.02
C GLY A 64 7.62 8.49 7.63
N GLU A 65 8.81 9.05 7.87
CA GLU A 65 9.17 10.41 7.42
C GLU A 65 8.48 10.78 6.11
N GLU A 66 7.79 11.93 6.08
CA GLU A 66 7.01 12.40 4.94
C GLU A 66 7.72 12.10 3.61
N GLN A 67 7.20 11.12 2.87
CA GLN A 67 7.71 10.82 1.55
C GLN A 67 7.14 11.86 0.59
N ASN A 68 8.06 12.58 -0.09
CA ASN A 68 7.75 13.64 -1.04
C ASN A 68 6.93 14.81 -0.47
N SER A 69 7.28 15.35 0.70
CA SER A 69 6.83 16.71 0.98
C SER A 69 7.58 17.69 0.09
N VAL A 70 6.84 18.65 -0.48
CA VAL A 70 7.40 19.79 -1.24
C VAL A 70 8.49 20.49 -0.42
N GLU A 71 8.37 20.46 0.90
CA GLU A 71 9.32 20.97 1.88
C GLU A 71 10.67 20.21 1.90
N LYS A 72 10.68 18.89 1.68
CA LYS A 72 11.93 18.10 1.59
C LYS A 72 12.70 18.41 0.29
N ALA A 73 11.99 18.53 -0.83
CA ALA A 73 12.59 18.95 -2.11
C ALA A 73 13.20 20.37 -2.00
N LEU A 74 12.50 21.30 -1.34
CA LEU A 74 12.97 22.68 -1.11
C LEU A 74 14.19 22.76 -0.17
N ARG A 75 14.29 21.87 0.84
CA ARG A 75 15.45 21.82 1.75
C ARG A 75 16.72 21.32 1.05
N GLU A 76 16.59 20.35 0.14
CA GLU A 76 17.73 19.83 -0.63
C GLU A 76 18.25 20.85 -1.65
N GLU A 77 17.38 21.65 -2.27
CA GLU A 77 17.78 22.75 -3.17
C GLU A 77 18.53 23.87 -2.47
N ARG A 78 18.16 24.23 -1.24
CA ARG A 78 18.85 25.30 -0.47
C ARG A 78 20.21 24.91 0.10
N SER A 79 20.53 23.61 0.05
CA SER A 79 21.77 23.06 0.59
C SER A 79 22.82 22.76 -0.49
N ARG A 80 22.53 23.10 -1.76
CA ARG A 80 23.43 23.05 -2.92
C ARG A 80 23.81 24.45 -3.36
#